data_AF-A0A7V9JEU2-F1
#
_entry.id   AF-A0A7V9JEU2-F1
#
_cell.length_a   1.000
_cell.length_b   1.000
_cell.length_c   1.000
_cell.angle_alpha   90.00
_cell.angle_beta   90.00
_cell.angle_gamma   90.00
#
_symmetry.space_group_name_H-M   'P 1'
#
loop_
_entity.id
_entity.type
_entity.pdbx_description
1 polymer ?
#
loop_
_entity_poly.entity_id
_entity_poly.type
_entity_poly.pdbx_seq_one_letter_code
_entity_poly.pdbx_strand_id
1 'polypeptide(L)'
;SGERLLGATATSLVLGAGTGAFACIAGLPVGRSLARLTGWRRHAGAALAFLPVAAPPIALATGLQFSFLRLGLGGTLAGVLLAHAVPAIGYGSLYFLGVFAVFDSRIEEESRSLGATSRQTFFHVVLPLLRRPLADAFALGFLVSWSQVPLTLLVGGGPVRTLPIEVFSLVQSGQDRLAATGALLLLAPAIAALAATRLAASRTEVMAV
;
A
#
# COMPACT_ATOMS: atom_id res chain seq x y z
N SER A 1 -24.63 5.61 16.73
CA SER A 1 -23.42 4.76 16.85
C SER A 1 -23.04 4.13 15.51
N GLY A 2 -23.98 3.48 14.79
CA GLY A 2 -23.72 2.85 13.48
C GLY A 2 -23.27 3.82 12.36
N GLU A 3 -23.91 4.99 12.24
CA GLU A 3 -23.54 5.97 11.19
C GLU A 3 -22.10 6.47 11.31
N ARG A 4 -21.57 6.58 12.53
CA ARG A 4 -20.16 6.94 12.78
C ARG A 4 -19.21 5.86 12.26
N LEU A 5 -19.52 4.59 12.52
CA LEU A 5 -18.74 3.46 12.00
C LEU A 5 -18.80 3.39 10.47
N LEU A 6 -19.96 3.66 9.86
CA LEU A 6 -20.11 3.68 8.41
C LEU A 6 -19.29 4.81 7.77
N GLY A 7 -19.36 6.02 8.31
CA GLY A 7 -18.54 7.15 7.85
C GLY A 7 -17.03 6.89 7.99
N ALA A 8 -16.62 6.30 9.11
CA ALA A 8 -15.22 5.93 9.35
C ALA A 8 -14.75 4.81 8.41
N THR A 9 -15.65 3.87 8.07
CA THR A 9 -15.38 2.80 7.08
C THR A 9 -15.19 3.39 5.69
N ALA A 10 -16.06 4.31 5.26
CA ALA A 10 -15.92 4.99 3.98
C ALA A 10 -14.60 5.77 3.89
N THR A 11 -14.25 6.49 4.95
CA THR A 11 -12.97 7.22 5.05
C THR A 11 -11.78 6.27 4.95
N SER A 12 -11.81 5.13 5.66
CA SER A 12 -10.79 4.09 5.57
C SER A 12 -10.68 3.46 4.19
N LEU A 13 -11.80 3.25 3.49
CA LEU A 13 -11.82 2.71 2.13
C LEU A 13 -11.16 3.67 1.14
N VAL A 14 -11.49 4.96 1.22
CA VAL A 14 -10.89 6.01 0.37
C VAL A 14 -9.39 6.11 0.61
N LEU A 15 -8.97 6.20 1.88
CA LEU A 15 -7.56 6.27 2.24
C LEU A 15 -6.81 4.99 1.85
N GLY A 16 -7.41 3.81 2.06
CA GLY A 16 -6.86 2.53 1.67
C GLY A 16 -6.66 2.42 0.16
N ALA A 17 -7.69 2.75 -0.62
CA ALA A 17 -7.62 2.70 -2.08
C ALA A 17 -6.59 3.69 -2.64
N GLY A 18 -6.58 4.93 -2.13
CA GLY A 18 -5.58 5.93 -2.52
C GLY A 18 -4.16 5.48 -2.17
N THR A 19 -3.95 4.93 -0.97
CA THR A 19 -2.64 4.43 -0.54
C THR A 19 -2.18 3.23 -1.37
N GLY A 20 -3.08 2.31 -1.68
CA GLY A 20 -2.82 1.20 -2.61
C GLY A 20 -2.40 1.69 -3.99
N ALA A 21 -3.08 2.72 -4.52
CA ALA A 21 -2.71 3.34 -5.79
C ALA A 21 -1.31 3.99 -5.73
N PHE A 22 -0.96 4.69 -4.64
CA PHE A 22 0.39 5.23 -4.45
C PHE A 22 1.46 4.14 -4.40
N ALA A 23 1.18 3.02 -3.72
CA ALA A 23 2.08 1.87 -3.68
C ALA A 23 2.36 1.32 -5.08
N CYS A 24 1.35 1.25 -5.96
CA CYS A 24 1.54 0.85 -7.35
C CYS A 24 2.29 1.91 -8.17
N ILE A 25 1.82 3.16 -8.17
CA ILE A 25 2.31 4.23 -9.04
C ILE A 25 3.76 4.59 -8.73
N ALA A 26 4.11 4.71 -7.45
CA ALA A 26 5.45 5.09 -7.04
C ALA A 26 6.34 3.87 -6.72
N GLY A 27 5.78 2.80 -6.16
CA GLY A 27 6.55 1.60 -5.84
C GLY A 27 7.05 0.85 -7.08
N LEU A 28 6.25 0.77 -8.15
CA LEU A 28 6.62 0.06 -9.38
C LEU A 28 7.91 0.61 -10.02
N PRO A 29 8.02 1.91 -10.34
CA PRO A 29 9.25 2.43 -10.96
C PRO A 29 10.46 2.33 -10.05
N VAL A 30 10.29 2.51 -8.73
CA VAL A 30 11.38 2.36 -7.76
C VAL A 30 11.86 0.91 -7.71
N GLY A 31 10.95 -0.05 -7.50
CA GLY A 31 11.29 -1.47 -7.46
C GLY A 31 11.92 -1.97 -8.76
N ARG A 32 11.40 -1.54 -9.91
CA ARG A 32 11.97 -1.84 -11.23
C ARG A 32 13.39 -1.27 -11.40
N SER A 33 13.62 -0.05 -10.93
CA SER A 33 14.94 0.58 -10.99
C SER A 33 15.94 -0.12 -10.08
N LEU A 34 15.51 -0.49 -8.87
CA LEU A 34 16.32 -1.25 -7.91
C LEU A 34 16.69 -2.64 -8.46
N ALA A 35 15.79 -3.29 -9.21
CA ALA A 35 16.06 -4.60 -9.81
C ALA A 35 17.16 -4.56 -10.89
N ARG A 36 17.40 -3.39 -11.50
CA ARG A 36 18.50 -3.18 -12.46
C ARG A 36 19.84 -2.89 -11.79
N LEU A 37 19.86 -2.62 -10.49
CA LEU A 37 21.09 -2.40 -9.72
C LEU A 37 21.66 -3.73 -9.23
N THR A 38 22.99 -3.78 -9.07
CA THR A 38 23.72 -4.94 -8.56
C THR A 38 24.60 -4.56 -7.36
N GLY A 39 25.00 -5.57 -6.58
CA GLY A 39 25.90 -5.42 -5.43
C GLY A 39 25.39 -4.42 -4.38
N TRP A 40 26.31 -3.64 -3.80
CA TRP A 40 26.02 -2.66 -2.74
C TRP A 40 24.93 -1.64 -3.11
N ARG A 41 24.87 -1.17 -4.37
CA ARG A 41 23.92 -0.13 -4.79
C ARG A 41 22.47 -0.58 -4.66
N ARG A 42 22.20 -1.85 -4.98
CA ARG A 42 20.88 -2.47 -4.79
C ARG A 42 20.51 -2.52 -3.30
N HIS A 43 21.45 -2.96 -2.45
CA HIS A 43 21.23 -3.07 -1.01
C HIS A 43 20.98 -1.70 -0.36
N ALA A 44 21.78 -0.69 -0.72
CA ALA A 44 21.61 0.67 -0.24
C ALA A 44 20.26 1.27 -0.69
N GLY A 45 19.88 1.09 -1.95
CA GLY A 45 18.59 1.55 -2.46
C GLY A 45 17.39 0.85 -1.82
N ALA A 46 17.49 -0.47 -1.61
CA ALA A 46 16.47 -1.23 -0.89
C ALA A 46 16.37 -0.81 0.59
N ALA A 47 17.50 -0.57 1.26
CA ALA A 47 17.54 -0.07 2.62
C ALA A 47 16.90 1.33 2.73
N LEU A 48 17.16 2.22 1.75
CA LEU A 48 16.53 3.54 1.71
C LEU A 48 15.01 3.44 1.52
N ALA A 49 14.54 2.58 0.62
CA ALA A 49 13.11 2.33 0.43
C ALA A 49 12.45 1.71 1.68
N PHE A 50 13.21 0.89 2.43
CA PHE A 50 12.74 0.28 3.67
C PHE A 50 12.78 1.22 4.88
N LEU A 51 13.57 2.29 4.84
CA LEU A 51 13.76 3.22 5.94
C LEU A 51 12.45 3.73 6.59
N PRO A 52 11.43 4.21 5.83
CA PRO A 52 10.16 4.63 6.44
C PRO A 52 9.38 3.48 7.08
N VAL A 53 9.59 2.25 6.62
CA VAL A 53 8.95 1.04 7.16
C VAL A 53 9.63 0.59 8.44
N ALA A 54 10.95 0.70 8.51
CA ALA A 54 11.75 0.35 9.69
C ALA A 54 11.56 1.33 10.85
N ALA A 55 11.24 2.59 10.54
CA ALA A 55 11.03 3.61 11.54
C ALA A 55 9.82 3.25 12.45
N PRO A 56 9.92 3.47 13.78
CA PRO A 56 8.77 3.32 14.67
C PRO A 56 7.59 4.17 14.16
N PRO A 57 6.37 3.61 14.00
CA PRO A 57 5.26 4.33 13.38
C PRO A 57 4.93 5.67 14.05
N ILE A 58 5.04 5.75 15.37
CA ILE A 58 4.82 6.98 16.14
C ILE A 58 5.88 8.04 15.83
N ALA A 59 7.15 7.63 15.69
CA ALA A 59 8.24 8.55 15.36
C ALA A 59 8.06 9.10 13.94
N LEU A 60 7.73 8.23 12.97
CA LEU A 60 7.41 8.64 11.59
C LEU A 60 6.22 9.60 11.57
N ALA A 61 5.14 9.25 12.26
CA ALA A 61 3.93 10.06 12.35
C ALA A 61 4.18 11.44 12.96
N THR A 62 4.99 11.51 14.01
CA THR A 62 5.35 12.77 14.66
C THR A 62 6.17 13.66 13.73
N GLY A 63 7.18 13.10 13.05
CA GLY A 63 8.00 13.85 12.07
C GLY A 63 7.19 14.37 10.88
N LEU A 64 6.30 13.52 10.34
CA LEU A 64 5.38 13.92 9.27
C LEU A 64 4.41 14.99 9.75
N GLN A 65 3.85 14.87 10.95
CA GLN A 65 2.91 15.85 11.49
C GLN A 65 3.54 17.24 11.64
N PHE A 66 4.75 17.35 12.17
CA PHE A 66 5.46 18.64 12.25
C PHE A 66 5.64 19.29 10.88
N SER A 67 5.95 18.48 9.86
CA SER A 67 6.12 18.96 8.49
C SER A 67 4.78 19.37 7.87
N PHE A 68 3.74 18.57 8.07
CA PHE A 68 2.43 18.77 7.48
C PHE A 68 1.65 19.92 8.10
N LEU A 69 1.86 20.23 9.38
CA LEU A 69 1.31 21.44 9.99
C LEU A 69 1.83 22.70 9.31
N ARG A 70 3.12 22.75 8.96
CA ARG A 70 3.71 23.89 8.24
C ARG A 70 3.18 24.03 6.81
N LEU A 71 2.78 22.92 6.20
CA LEU A 71 2.23 22.85 4.83
C LEU A 71 0.70 22.98 4.79
N GLY A 72 0.02 23.13 5.94
CA GLY A 72 -1.44 23.18 6.00
C GLY A 72 -2.13 21.84 5.73
N LEU A 73 -1.41 20.72 5.81
CA LEU A 73 -1.91 19.36 5.58
C LEU A 73 -2.37 18.66 6.85
N GLY A 74 -1.99 19.16 8.03
CA GLY A 74 -2.43 18.62 9.32
C GLY A 74 -3.95 18.71 9.47
N GLY A 75 -4.57 17.64 9.96
CA GLY A 75 -6.03 17.54 10.12
C GLY A 75 -6.81 17.31 8.81
N THR A 76 -6.13 17.12 7.68
CA THR A 76 -6.78 16.95 6.37
C THR A 76 -6.73 15.50 5.88
N LEU A 77 -7.72 15.11 5.08
CA LEU A 77 -7.75 13.79 4.43
C LEU A 77 -6.50 13.58 3.53
N ALA A 78 -6.09 14.63 2.82
CA ALA A 78 -4.92 14.59 1.94
C ALA A 78 -3.61 14.39 2.73
N GLY A 79 -3.48 15.07 3.87
CA GLY A 79 -2.35 14.85 4.78
C GLY A 79 -2.27 13.41 5.27
N VAL A 80 -3.40 12.83 5.71
CA VAL A 80 -3.43 11.42 6.14
C VAL A 80 -3.08 10.48 4.99
N LEU A 81 -3.62 10.72 3.80
CA LEU A 81 -3.32 9.92 2.61
C LEU A 81 -1.83 9.92 2.28
N LEU A 82 -1.19 11.10 2.27
CA LEU A 82 0.24 11.22 2.03
C LEU A 82 1.06 10.56 3.13
N ALA A 83 0.64 10.67 4.39
CA ALA A 83 1.30 10.00 5.50
C ALA A 83 1.26 8.47 5.36
N HIS A 84 0.12 7.91 4.94
CA HIS A 84 -0.03 6.48 4.69
C HIS A 84 0.75 6.02 3.45
N ALA A 85 0.86 6.87 2.44
CA ALA A 85 1.63 6.59 1.23
C ALA A 85 3.13 6.36 1.53
N VAL A 86 3.72 7.06 2.50
CA VAL A 86 5.15 6.96 2.83
C VAL A 86 5.61 5.51 3.08
N PRO A 87 5.07 4.77 4.08
CA PRO A 87 5.44 3.36 4.28
C PRO A 87 4.92 2.47 3.15
N ALA A 88 3.75 2.76 2.56
CA ALA A 88 3.18 1.94 1.50
C ALA A 88 4.03 1.93 0.22
N ILE A 89 4.64 3.07 -0.14
CA ILE A 89 5.59 3.18 -1.24
C ILE A 89 6.85 2.37 -0.93
N GLY A 90 7.34 2.39 0.31
CA GLY A 90 8.47 1.56 0.74
C GLY A 90 8.20 0.07 0.58
N TYR A 91 7.08 -0.41 1.12
CA TYR A 91 6.61 -1.78 0.94
C TYR A 91 6.41 -2.15 -0.53
N GLY A 92 5.73 -1.29 -1.30
CA GLY A 92 5.50 -1.50 -2.73
C GLY A 92 6.81 -1.58 -3.53
N SER A 93 7.78 -0.73 -3.22
CA SER A 93 9.10 -0.74 -3.88
C SER A 93 9.84 -2.05 -3.68
N LEU A 94 9.84 -2.59 -2.45
CA LEU A 94 10.47 -3.88 -2.14
C LEU A 94 9.70 -5.04 -2.75
N TYR A 95 8.38 -4.97 -2.75
CA TYR A 95 7.53 -5.95 -3.43
C TYR A 95 7.86 -6.02 -4.93
N PHE A 96 7.86 -4.88 -5.63
CA PHE A 96 8.20 -4.85 -7.06
C PHE A 96 9.66 -5.19 -7.34
N LEU A 97 10.59 -4.88 -6.44
CA LEU A 97 11.97 -5.39 -6.54
C LEU A 97 11.99 -6.92 -6.59
N GLY A 98 11.21 -7.59 -5.74
CA GLY A 98 11.06 -9.05 -5.77
C GLY A 98 10.47 -9.54 -7.08
N VAL A 99 9.40 -8.90 -7.56
CA VAL A 99 8.74 -9.23 -8.84
C VAL A 99 9.71 -9.11 -10.02
N PHE A 100 10.43 -8.00 -10.12
CA PHE A 100 11.37 -7.76 -11.23
C PHE A 100 12.67 -8.55 -11.11
N ALA A 101 13.04 -9.06 -9.93
CA ALA A 101 14.21 -9.90 -9.77
C ALA A 101 14.07 -11.28 -10.45
N VAL A 102 12.83 -11.74 -10.67
CA VAL A 102 12.52 -13.01 -11.34
C VAL A 102 11.85 -12.80 -12.71
N PHE A 103 11.70 -11.54 -13.14
CA PHE A 103 11.09 -11.20 -14.42
C PHE A 103 12.10 -11.44 -15.56
N ASP A 104 11.70 -12.20 -16.58
CA ASP A 104 12.55 -12.47 -17.73
C ASP A 104 12.70 -11.22 -18.61
N SER A 105 13.91 -10.65 -18.62
CA SER A 105 14.22 -9.46 -19.42
C SER A 105 14.19 -9.73 -20.93
N ARG A 106 14.27 -10.99 -21.36
CA ARG A 106 14.22 -11.37 -22.78
C ARG A 106 12.92 -10.96 -23.44
N ILE A 107 11.80 -11.02 -22.70
CA ILE A 107 10.48 -10.59 -23.19
C ILE A 107 10.52 -9.12 -23.65
N GLU A 108 11.26 -8.27 -22.94
CA GLU A 108 11.41 -6.86 -23.34
C GLU A 108 12.37 -6.68 -24.52
N GLU A 109 13.41 -7.51 -24.60
CA GLU A 109 14.38 -7.51 -25.70
C GLU A 109 13.74 -7.98 -27.01
N GLU A 110 12.94 -9.05 -26.98
CA GLU A 110 12.17 -9.55 -28.11
C GLU A 110 11.19 -8.51 -28.63
N SER A 111 10.44 -7.85 -27.74
CA SER A 111 9.56 -6.74 -28.11
C SER A 111 10.30 -5.62 -28.84
N ARG A 112 11.50 -5.24 -28.36
CA ARG A 112 12.33 -4.21 -29.00
C ARG A 112 12.90 -4.67 -30.34
N SER A 113 13.28 -5.93 -30.48
CA SER A 113 13.74 -6.54 -31.74
C SER A 113 12.66 -6.53 -32.83
N LEU A 114 11.38 -6.58 -32.45
CA LEU A 114 10.23 -6.41 -33.34
C LEU A 114 9.94 -4.94 -33.70
N GLY A 115 10.81 -4.00 -33.32
CA GLY A 115 10.69 -2.58 -33.63
C GLY A 115 9.88 -1.76 -32.61
N ALA A 116 9.46 -2.34 -31.49
CA ALA A 116 8.74 -1.59 -30.46
C ALA A 116 9.69 -0.64 -29.70
N THR A 117 9.23 0.58 -29.45
CA THR A 117 9.90 1.54 -28.56
C THR A 117 9.78 1.09 -27.09
N SER A 118 10.68 1.54 -26.22
CA SER A 118 10.63 1.24 -24.77
C SER A 118 9.29 1.57 -24.12
N ARG A 119 8.62 2.64 -24.60
CA ARG A 119 7.28 3.02 -24.13
C ARG A 119 6.23 2.00 -24.58
N GLN A 120 6.27 1.58 -25.84
CA GLN A 120 5.38 0.52 -26.35
C GLN A 120 5.60 -0.80 -25.61
N THR A 121 6.86 -1.25 -25.45
CA THR A 121 7.20 -2.45 -24.67
C THR A 121 6.65 -2.38 -23.25
N PHE A 122 6.78 -1.22 -22.58
CA PHE A 122 6.24 -1.08 -21.23
C PHE A 122 4.72 -1.22 -21.18
N PHE A 123 3.99 -0.46 -22.00
CA PHE A 123 2.51 -0.44 -21.91
C PHE A 123 1.83 -1.67 -22.52
N HIS A 124 2.41 -2.28 -23.55
CA HIS A 124 1.79 -3.39 -24.28
C HIS A 124 2.31 -4.77 -23.86
N VAL A 125 3.47 -4.85 -23.21
CA VAL A 125 4.07 -6.13 -22.83
C VAL A 125 4.24 -6.21 -21.32
N VAL A 126 5.02 -5.29 -20.73
CA VAL A 126 5.35 -5.34 -19.30
C VAL A 126 4.11 -5.10 -18.42
N LEU A 127 3.35 -4.03 -18.68
CA LEU A 127 2.21 -3.64 -17.83
C LEU A 127 1.09 -4.70 -17.81
N PRO A 128 0.69 -5.32 -18.94
CA PRO A 128 -0.26 -6.43 -18.93
C PRO A 128 0.23 -7.67 -18.19
N LEU A 129 1.53 -7.99 -18.25
CA LEU A 129 2.13 -9.07 -17.46
C LEU A 129 2.12 -8.76 -15.96
N LEU A 130 2.26 -7.48 -15.60
CA LEU A 130 2.20 -7.01 -14.22
C LEU A 130 0.78 -6.86 -13.66
N ARG A 131 -0.28 -7.19 -14.41
CA ARG A 131 -1.68 -7.05 -13.92
C ARG A 131 -1.91 -7.69 -12.55
N ARG A 132 -1.32 -8.87 -12.34
CA ARG A 132 -1.48 -9.64 -11.10
C ARG A 132 -0.59 -9.07 -9.98
N PRO A 133 0.72 -8.86 -10.21
CA PRO A 133 1.57 -8.14 -9.26
C PRO A 133 1.03 -6.76 -8.85
N LEU A 134 0.41 -6.02 -9.76
CA LEU A 134 -0.22 -4.73 -9.47
C LEU A 134 -1.38 -4.87 -8.49
N ALA A 135 -2.24 -5.88 -8.67
CA ALA A 135 -3.34 -6.15 -7.75
C ALA A 135 -2.83 -6.55 -6.35
N ASP A 136 -1.78 -7.36 -6.29
CA ASP A 136 -1.14 -7.78 -5.03
C ASP A 136 -0.49 -6.56 -4.32
N ALA A 137 0.23 -5.71 -5.05
CA ALA A 137 0.82 -4.48 -4.52
C ALA A 137 -0.24 -3.47 -4.05
N PHE A 138 -1.33 -3.33 -4.80
CA PHE A 138 -2.46 -2.48 -4.41
C PHE A 138 -3.08 -2.98 -3.10
N ALA A 139 -3.34 -4.29 -2.98
CA ALA A 139 -3.87 -4.89 -1.77
C ALA A 139 -2.92 -4.69 -0.58
N LEU A 140 -1.60 -4.84 -0.79
CA LEU A 140 -0.60 -4.57 0.24
C LEU A 140 -0.66 -3.13 0.73
N GLY A 141 -0.63 -2.13 -0.17
CA GLY A 141 -0.72 -0.72 0.20
C GLY A 141 -2.05 -0.37 0.87
N PHE A 142 -3.15 -0.95 0.39
CA PHE A 142 -4.48 -0.84 1.01
C PHE A 142 -4.45 -1.34 2.45
N LEU A 143 -3.95 -2.57 2.69
CA LEU A 143 -3.92 -3.18 4.03
C LEU A 143 -2.97 -2.45 4.98
N VAL A 144 -1.86 -1.93 4.48
CA VAL A 144 -0.96 -1.05 5.24
C VAL A 144 -1.73 0.16 5.76
N SER A 145 -2.46 0.88 4.90
CA SER A 145 -3.31 2.01 5.31
C SER A 145 -4.46 1.58 6.22
N TRP A 146 -5.09 0.45 5.93
CA TRP A 146 -6.26 -0.06 6.65
C TRP A 146 -5.98 -0.34 8.12
N SER A 147 -4.72 -0.66 8.46
CA SER A 147 -4.26 -0.93 9.83
C SER A 147 -3.61 0.27 10.53
N GLN A 148 -3.53 1.45 9.89
CA GLN A 148 -2.86 2.62 10.48
C GLN A 148 -3.69 3.32 11.54
N VAL A 149 -3.26 3.20 12.80
CA VAL A 149 -3.70 4.05 13.90
C VAL A 149 -2.76 5.25 14.11
N PRO A 150 -1.43 5.08 14.27
CA PRO A 150 -0.57 6.19 14.70
C PRO A 150 -0.49 7.34 13.71
N LEU A 151 -0.34 7.02 12.42
CA LEU A 151 -0.26 8.02 11.34
C LEU A 151 -1.57 8.81 11.23
N THR A 152 -2.70 8.12 11.20
CA THR A 152 -4.02 8.78 11.17
C THR A 152 -4.24 9.62 12.43
N LEU A 153 -3.88 9.13 13.62
CA LEU A 153 -4.16 9.83 14.87
C LEU A 153 -3.39 11.15 14.96
N LEU A 154 -2.10 11.12 14.64
CA LEU A 154 -1.24 12.30 14.75
C LEU A 154 -1.45 13.26 13.58
N VAL A 155 -1.53 12.76 12.34
CA VAL A 155 -1.69 13.62 11.17
C VAL A 155 -3.13 14.07 10.97
N GLY A 156 -4.08 13.18 11.19
CA GLY A 156 -5.51 13.44 11.03
C GLY A 156 -6.11 14.30 12.13
N GLY A 157 -5.42 14.44 13.28
CA GLY A 157 -5.67 15.46 14.30
C GLY A 157 -7.06 15.46 14.95
N GLY A 158 -7.87 14.42 14.73
CA GLY A 158 -9.27 14.35 15.17
C GLY A 158 -10.33 14.54 14.06
N PRO A 159 -10.20 15.53 13.15
CA PRO A 159 -11.13 15.69 12.03
C PRO A 159 -11.21 14.47 11.09
N VAL A 160 -10.09 13.79 10.84
CA VAL A 160 -10.08 12.58 10.01
C VAL A 160 -10.26 11.35 10.91
N ARG A 161 -11.44 10.72 10.80
CA ARG A 161 -11.81 9.52 11.57
C ARG A 161 -11.80 8.30 10.67
N THR A 162 -10.88 7.37 10.93
CA THR A 162 -10.80 6.08 10.25
C THR A 162 -11.39 4.98 11.13
N LEU A 163 -11.79 3.87 10.50
CA LEU A 163 -12.35 2.72 11.22
C LEU A 163 -11.41 2.22 12.35
N PRO A 164 -10.08 2.08 12.16
CA PRO A 164 -9.18 1.72 13.26
C PRO A 164 -9.19 2.70 14.43
N ILE A 165 -9.26 4.01 14.16
CA ILE A 165 -9.34 5.03 15.23
C ILE A 165 -10.66 4.92 16.00
N GLU A 166 -11.78 4.72 15.30
CA GLU A 166 -13.08 4.55 15.95
C GLU A 166 -13.11 3.29 16.82
N VAL A 167 -12.62 2.16 16.29
CA VAL A 167 -12.52 0.91 17.07
C VAL A 167 -11.63 1.10 18.29
N PHE A 168 -10.45 1.71 18.13
CA PHE A 168 -9.56 2.02 19.25
C PHE A 168 -10.25 2.90 20.31
N SER A 169 -10.99 3.92 19.87
CA SER A 169 -11.73 4.81 20.77
C SER A 169 -12.87 4.09 21.51
N LEU A 170 -13.58 3.18 20.82
CA LEU A 170 -14.65 2.38 21.41
C LEU A 170 -14.12 1.46 22.50
N VAL A 171 -12.98 0.80 22.26
CA VAL A 171 -12.29 -0.02 23.28
C VAL A 171 -11.91 0.83 24.49
N GLN A 172 -11.27 1.98 24.28
CA GLN A 172 -10.88 2.88 25.37
C GLN A 172 -12.06 3.42 26.18
N SER A 173 -13.23 3.51 25.56
CA SER A 173 -14.48 3.95 26.22
C SER A 173 -15.28 2.81 26.88
N GLY A 174 -14.79 1.56 26.85
CA GLY A 174 -15.49 0.40 27.42
C GLY A 174 -16.74 -0.05 26.65
N GLN A 175 -16.87 0.35 25.37
CA GLN A 175 -18.01 -0.01 24.52
C GLN A 175 -17.76 -1.34 23.78
N ASP A 176 -17.51 -2.40 24.54
CA ASP A 176 -16.99 -3.68 24.02
C ASP A 176 -17.83 -4.29 22.89
N ARG A 177 -19.16 -4.19 22.97
CA ARG A 177 -20.06 -4.72 21.93
C ARG A 177 -19.83 -4.02 20.58
N LEU A 178 -19.73 -2.69 20.58
CA LEU A 178 -19.51 -1.91 19.36
C LEU A 178 -18.08 -2.05 18.86
N ALA A 179 -17.10 -2.11 19.77
CA ALA A 179 -15.72 -2.40 19.44
C ALA A 179 -15.57 -3.76 18.74
N ALA A 180 -16.24 -4.80 19.24
CA ALA A 180 -16.26 -6.13 18.63
C ALA A 180 -16.85 -6.09 17.20
N THR A 181 -17.96 -5.40 16.98
CA THR A 181 -18.53 -5.21 15.63
C THR A 181 -17.55 -4.51 14.69
N GLY A 182 -16.89 -3.45 15.15
CA GLY A 182 -15.89 -2.74 14.34
C GLY A 182 -14.64 -3.58 14.07
N ALA A 183 -14.21 -4.43 15.02
CA ALA A 183 -13.12 -5.37 14.80
C ALA A 183 -13.45 -6.40 13.71
N LEU A 184 -14.69 -6.90 13.65
CA LEU A 184 -15.15 -7.77 12.55
C LEU A 184 -15.10 -7.04 11.20
N LEU A 185 -15.49 -5.76 11.14
CA LEU A 185 -15.38 -4.95 9.93
C LEU A 185 -13.91 -4.76 9.51
N LEU A 186 -12.99 -4.60 10.46
CA LEU A 186 -11.56 -4.49 10.17
C LEU A 186 -10.97 -5.77 9.56
N LEU A 187 -11.50 -6.95 9.89
CA LEU A 187 -11.05 -8.22 9.33
C LEU A 187 -11.44 -8.41 7.86
N ALA A 188 -12.54 -7.79 7.40
CA ALA A 188 -13.13 -8.08 6.10
C ALA A 188 -12.15 -7.88 4.92
N PRO A 189 -11.36 -6.79 4.81
CA PRO A 189 -10.44 -6.63 3.68
C PRO A 189 -9.26 -7.59 3.71
N ALA A 190 -8.78 -7.98 4.90
CA ALA A 190 -7.71 -8.97 5.02
C ALA A 190 -8.17 -10.35 4.53
N ILE A 191 -9.40 -10.74 4.91
CA ILE A 191 -10.03 -11.99 4.42
C ILE A 191 -10.24 -11.92 2.91
N ALA A 192 -10.75 -10.80 2.38
CA ALA A 192 -10.96 -10.61 0.96
C ALA A 192 -9.65 -10.70 0.16
N ALA A 193 -8.58 -10.07 0.64
CA ALA A 193 -7.25 -10.14 0.03
C ALA A 193 -6.69 -11.57 0.04
N LEU A 194 -6.84 -12.30 1.15
CA LEU A 194 -6.44 -13.70 1.24
C LEU A 194 -7.24 -14.60 0.30
N ALA A 195 -8.56 -14.41 0.22
CA ALA A 195 -9.39 -15.16 -0.73
C ALA A 195 -8.98 -14.88 -2.18
N ALA A 196 -8.70 -13.61 -2.52
CA ALA A 196 -8.26 -13.21 -3.85
C ALA A 196 -6.88 -13.78 -4.25
N THR A 197 -5.99 -14.03 -3.29
CA THR A 197 -4.71 -14.71 -3.55
C THR A 197 -4.90 -16.21 -3.76
N ARG A 198 -5.72 -16.86 -2.91
CA ARG A 198 -6.04 -18.29 -3.05
C ARG A 198 -6.74 -18.63 -4.37
N LEU A 199 -7.73 -17.84 -4.76
CA LEU A 199 -8.48 -18.06 -6.01
C LEU A 199 -7.63 -17.88 -7.27
N ALA A 200 -6.56 -17.09 -7.20
CA ALA A 200 -5.64 -16.94 -8.33
C ALA A 200 -4.56 -18.01 -8.37
N ALA A 201 -4.12 -18.49 -7.21
CA ALA A 201 -3.24 -19.64 -7.13
C ALA A 201 -3.91 -20.89 -7.73
N SER A 202 -5.17 -21.16 -7.38
CA SER A 202 -5.91 -22.32 -7.91
C SER A 202 -6.14 -22.28 -9.43
N ARG A 203 -6.29 -21.09 -10.02
CA ARG A 203 -6.38 -20.93 -11.48
C ARG A 203 -5.08 -21.27 -12.21
N THR A 204 -3.94 -21.15 -11.53
CA THR A 204 -2.64 -21.43 -12.12
C THR A 204 -2.35 -22.94 -12.10
N GLU A 205 -2.78 -23.64 -11.05
CA GLU A 205 -2.71 -25.11 -10.95
C GLU A 205 -3.61 -25.81 -11.98
N VAL A 206 -4.83 -25.30 -12.23
CA VAL A 206 -5.77 -25.89 -13.20
C VAL A 206 -5.32 -25.72 -14.67
N MET A 207 -4.46 -24.74 -14.98
CA MET A 207 -3.91 -24.56 -16.34
C MET A 207 -2.57 -25.29 -16.57
N ALA A 208 -1.97 -25.84 -15.52
CA ALA A 208 -0.73 -26.61 -15.58
C ALA A 208 -0.97 -28.14 -15.67
N VAL A 209 -2.23 -28.56 -15.68
CA VAL A 209 -2.72 -29.94 -15.89
C VAL A 209 -3.35 -30.03 -17.28
#